data_AF-A0A0S8GHL4-F1
#
_entry.id   AF-A0A0S8GHL4-F1
#
_cell.length_a   1.000
_cell.length_b   1.000
_cell.length_c   1.000
_cell.angle_alpha   90.00
_cell.angle_beta   90.00
_cell.angle_gamma   90.00
#
_symmetry.space_group_name_H-M   'P 1'
#
loop_
_entity.id
_entity.type
_entity.pdbx_description
1 polymer ?
#
loop_
_entity_poly.entity_id
_entity_poly.type
_entity_poly.pdbx_seq_one_letter_code
_entity_poly.pdbx_strand_id
1 'polypeptide(L)'
;MSQATWKKTSNPLTPRLLRLLREAALYLLAALAAYLLIALWTYQPTDPAWSHRGPTVSVANLGGRFGAWIADVLYNLFGYTAYLFPIMIAVSGWRIYLHRRDPEIANARQRAVVWTGFLLALIGACGLASLHFGAAWARGSYRPSVSPAPRCFSSPCFSPASRCSRGSPGYG
;
A
#
# COMPACT_ATOMS: atom_id res chain seq x y z
N MET A 1 46.16 -39.29 -6.65
CA MET A 1 45.50 -37.99 -6.91
C MET A 1 44.96 -37.47 -5.58
N SER A 2 45.55 -36.40 -5.03
CA SER A 2 45.18 -35.87 -3.70
C SER A 2 44.09 -34.81 -3.86
N GLN A 3 42.91 -35.05 -3.27
CA GLN A 3 41.80 -34.09 -3.25
C GLN A 3 41.97 -33.17 -2.03
N ALA A 4 42.18 -31.87 -2.28
CA ALA A 4 42.24 -30.86 -1.22
C ALA A 4 40.81 -30.52 -0.76
N THR A 5 40.50 -30.82 0.50
CA THR A 5 39.20 -30.50 1.11
C THR A 5 39.28 -29.12 1.76
N TRP A 6 38.60 -28.13 1.18
CA TRP A 6 38.54 -26.78 1.75
C TRP A 6 37.67 -26.79 3.01
N LYS A 7 38.28 -26.59 4.19
CA LYS A 7 37.54 -26.32 5.42
C LYS A 7 36.93 -24.92 5.35
N LYS A 8 35.61 -24.84 5.35
CA LYS A 8 34.87 -23.59 5.49
C LYS A 8 35.03 -23.09 6.93
N THR A 9 35.94 -22.14 7.15
CA THR A 9 36.15 -21.51 8.46
C THR A 9 34.91 -20.69 8.83
N SER A 10 34.05 -21.22 9.70
CA SER A 10 32.92 -20.48 10.24
C SER A 10 33.42 -19.51 11.32
N ASN A 11 33.28 -18.20 11.06
CA ASN A 11 33.64 -17.19 12.05
C ASN A 11 32.71 -17.31 13.27
N PRO A 12 33.24 -17.41 14.51
CA PRO A 12 32.43 -17.56 15.72
C PRO A 12 31.59 -16.31 16.06
N LEU A 13 31.83 -15.19 15.37
CA LEU A 13 31.08 -13.94 15.49
C LEU A 13 29.72 -13.96 14.74
N THR A 14 29.61 -14.80 13.71
CA THR A 14 28.43 -14.91 12.84
C THR A 14 27.11 -15.19 13.58
N PRO A 15 27.03 -16.16 14.53
CA PRO A 15 25.76 -16.44 15.22
C PRO A 15 25.26 -15.30 16.11
N ARG A 16 26.17 -14.52 16.72
CA ARG A 16 25.80 -13.34 17.52
C ARG A 16 25.27 -12.21 16.62
N LEU A 17 25.96 -11.95 15.50
CA LEU A 17 25.54 -10.93 14.54
C LEU A 17 24.17 -11.25 13.91
N LEU A 18 23.95 -12.50 13.48
CA LEU A 18 22.66 -12.93 12.92
C LEU A 18 21.50 -12.75 13.91
N ARG A 19 21.76 -13.00 15.20
CA ARG A 19 20.78 -12.77 16.25
C ARG A 19 20.46 -11.28 16.42
N LEU A 20 21.47 -10.42 16.48
CA LEU A 20 21.29 -8.97 16.59
C LEU A 20 20.57 -8.39 15.37
N LEU A 21 20.94 -8.81 14.16
CA LEU A 21 20.27 -8.40 12.93
C LEU A 21 18.79 -8.80 12.93
N ARG A 22 18.47 -9.99 13.43
CA ARG A 22 17.08 -10.45 13.54
C ARG A 22 16.29 -9.65 14.57
N GLU A 23 16.85 -9.41 15.76
CA GLU A 23 16.22 -8.60 16.79
C GLU A 23 15.98 -7.17 16.28
N ALA A 24 16.98 -6.56 15.63
CA ALA A 24 16.84 -5.25 14.98
C ALA A 24 15.77 -5.27 13.87
N ALA A 25 15.76 -6.30 13.02
CA ALA A 25 14.75 -6.45 11.97
C ALA A 25 13.32 -6.54 12.52
N LEU A 26 13.12 -7.21 13.65
CA LEU A 26 11.81 -7.28 14.30
C LEU A 26 11.32 -5.90 14.75
N TYR A 27 12.18 -5.12 15.43
CA TYR A 27 11.84 -3.77 15.86
C TYR A 27 11.59 -2.84 14.67
N LEU A 28 12.42 -2.93 13.63
CA LEU A 28 12.25 -2.15 12.41
C LEU A 28 10.95 -2.48 11.67
N LEU A 29 10.62 -3.77 11.53
CA LEU A 29 9.37 -4.20 10.89
C LEU A 29 8.15 -3.75 11.71
N ALA A 30 8.20 -3.85 13.04
CA ALA A 30 7.13 -3.39 13.90
C ALA A 30 6.94 -1.86 13.79
N ALA A 31 8.03 -1.09 13.84
CA ALA A 31 7.99 0.36 13.67
C ALA A 31 7.46 0.75 12.28
N LEU A 32 7.90 0.07 11.22
CA LEU A 32 7.44 0.32 9.86
C LEU A 32 5.94 0.01 9.70
N ALA A 33 5.46 -1.11 10.26
CA ALA A 33 4.05 -1.47 10.23
C ALA A 33 3.19 -0.43 10.97
N ALA A 34 3.61 -0.01 12.17
CA ALA A 34 2.91 1.00 12.95
C ALA A 34 2.91 2.37 12.25
N TYR A 35 4.06 2.77 11.69
CA TYR A 35 4.19 4.01 10.93
C TYR A 35 3.26 4.03 9.71
N LEU A 36 3.25 2.95 8.92
CA LEU A 36 2.35 2.82 7.78
C LEU A 36 0.88 2.83 8.20
N LEU A 37 0.54 2.15 9.29
CA LEU A 37 -0.83 2.14 9.79
C LEU A 37 -1.28 3.55 10.18
N ILE A 38 -0.47 4.29 10.93
CA ILE A 38 -0.75 5.68 11.32
C ILE A 38 -0.88 6.54 10.07
N ALA A 39 0.06 6.44 9.13
CA ALA A 39 0.05 7.22 7.90
C ALA A 39 -1.22 6.98 7.07
N LEU A 40 -1.67 5.72 6.94
CA LEU A 40 -2.91 5.38 6.24
C LEU A 40 -4.16 5.81 7.02
N TRP A 41 -4.16 5.61 8.34
CA TRP A 41 -5.30 5.94 9.19
C TRP A 41 -5.57 7.44 9.26
N THR A 42 -4.52 8.25 9.25
CA THR A 42 -4.61 9.72 9.22
C THR A 42 -4.44 10.30 7.82
N TYR A 43 -4.76 9.52 6.78
CA TYR A 43 -4.71 10.01 5.41
C TYR A 43 -5.78 11.08 5.17
N GLN A 44 -5.35 12.24 4.66
CA GLN A 44 -6.24 13.34 4.30
C GLN A 44 -6.02 13.71 2.82
N PRO A 45 -7.07 13.75 1.97
CA PRO A 45 -6.94 14.10 0.55
C PRO A 45 -6.46 15.54 0.29
N THR A 46 -6.57 16.41 1.29
CA THR A 46 -6.08 17.80 1.21
C THR A 46 -4.58 17.91 1.48
N ASP A 47 -3.95 16.84 1.94
CA ASP A 47 -2.51 16.85 2.17
C ASP A 47 -1.75 16.89 0.83
N PRO A 48 -0.65 17.65 0.78
CA PRO A 48 0.14 17.80 -0.43
C PRO A 48 0.91 16.50 -0.72
N ALA A 49 0.48 15.81 -1.77
CA ALA A 49 0.95 14.48 -2.15
C ALA A 49 1.07 14.33 -3.69
N TRP A 50 1.40 13.14 -4.18
CA TRP A 50 1.67 12.91 -5.61
C TRP A 50 0.44 13.21 -6.48
N SER A 51 -0.75 12.79 -6.03
CA SER A 51 -2.00 12.99 -6.76
C SER A 51 -2.62 14.37 -6.54
N HIS A 52 -2.19 15.12 -5.50
CA HIS A 52 -2.77 16.40 -5.11
C HIS A 52 -1.70 17.49 -4.98
N ARG A 53 -1.68 18.41 -5.96
CA ARG A 53 -0.90 19.65 -5.91
C ARG A 53 -1.78 20.82 -5.45
N GLY A 54 -2.12 20.82 -4.15
CA GLY A 54 -2.87 21.91 -3.51
C GLY A 54 -1.94 22.91 -2.79
N PRO A 55 -2.32 24.21 -2.70
CA PRO A 55 -1.59 25.20 -1.91
C PRO A 55 -1.92 25.00 -0.42
N THR A 56 -1.32 24.00 0.21
CA THR A 56 -1.49 23.75 1.65
C THR A 56 -0.21 24.00 2.42
N VAL A 57 -0.33 24.86 3.45
CA VAL A 57 0.77 25.36 4.29
C VAL A 57 1.25 24.30 5.29
N SER A 58 0.39 23.34 5.65
CA SER A 58 0.66 22.33 6.68
C SER A 58 0.16 20.95 6.28
N VAL A 59 0.89 19.91 6.67
CA VAL A 59 0.49 18.50 6.49
C VAL A 59 -0.28 18.03 7.72
N ALA A 60 -1.48 17.50 7.54
CA ALA A 60 -2.32 16.99 8.63
C ALA A 60 -1.99 15.53 9.01
N ASN A 61 -1.43 14.75 8.09
CA ASN A 61 -0.98 13.39 8.37
C ASN A 61 0.02 13.33 9.53
N LEU A 62 -0.22 12.46 10.51
CA LEU A 62 0.68 12.28 11.66
C LEU A 62 2.05 11.70 11.27
N GLY A 63 2.12 10.99 10.13
CA GLY A 63 3.38 10.58 9.51
C GLY A 63 4.10 11.71 8.75
N GLY A 64 3.60 12.95 8.84
CA GLY A 64 4.15 14.11 8.15
C GLY A 64 4.07 13.98 6.62
N ARG A 65 4.91 14.75 5.92
CA ARG A 65 4.91 14.82 4.45
C ARG A 65 5.19 13.47 3.80
N PHE A 66 6.11 12.69 4.37
CA PHE A 66 6.47 11.38 3.85
C PHE A 66 5.34 10.36 4.04
N GLY A 67 4.70 10.36 5.21
CA GLY A 67 3.52 9.54 5.48
C GLY A 67 2.36 9.88 4.56
N ALA A 68 2.07 11.17 4.36
CA ALA A 68 1.04 11.63 3.43
C ALA A 68 1.29 11.14 2.00
N TRP A 69 2.53 11.24 1.51
CA TRP A 69 2.89 10.78 0.16
C TRP A 69 2.73 9.26 0.00
N ILE A 70 3.21 8.48 0.97
CA ILE A 70 3.08 7.01 0.95
C ILE A 70 1.61 6.60 0.99
N ALA A 71 0.84 7.17 1.92
CA ALA A 71 -0.57 6.88 2.08
C ALA A 71 -1.37 7.24 0.83
N ASP A 72 -1.07 8.38 0.20
CA ASP A 72 -1.67 8.80 -1.07
C ASP A 72 -1.44 7.78 -2.18
N VAL A 73 -0.19 7.34 -2.40
CA VAL A 73 0.13 6.34 -3.43
C VAL A 73 -0.57 5.01 -3.15
N LEU A 74 -0.49 4.50 -1.92
CA LEU A 74 -1.11 3.23 -1.54
C LEU A 74 -2.63 3.28 -1.68
N TYR A 75 -3.27 4.36 -1.23
CA TYR A 75 -4.72 4.51 -1.30
C TYR A 75 -5.21 4.73 -2.74
N ASN A 76 -4.47 5.46 -3.58
CA ASN A 76 -4.84 5.63 -4.99
C ASN A 76 -4.68 4.35 -5.82
N LEU A 77 -3.67 3.52 -5.52
CA LEU A 77 -3.43 2.27 -6.26
C LEU A 77 -4.35 1.13 -5.78
N PHE A 78 -4.52 0.98 -4.47
CA PHE A 78 -5.16 -0.19 -3.86
C PHE A 78 -6.49 0.12 -3.16
N GLY A 79 -6.83 1.39 -2.95
CA GLY A 79 -8.01 1.80 -2.20
C GLY A 79 -8.02 1.24 -0.78
N TYR A 80 -9.17 0.76 -0.32
CA TYR A 80 -9.32 0.16 1.02
C TYR A 80 -8.44 -1.07 1.25
N THR A 81 -8.00 -1.77 0.19
CA THR A 81 -7.10 -2.93 0.36
C THR A 81 -5.68 -2.51 0.78
N ALA A 82 -5.34 -1.23 0.73
CA ALA A 82 -4.08 -0.68 1.21
C ALA A 82 -3.82 -0.98 2.70
N TYR A 83 -4.86 -1.11 3.53
CA TYR A 83 -4.74 -1.46 4.94
C TYR A 83 -4.16 -2.87 5.18
N LEU A 84 -4.12 -3.73 4.15
CA LEU A 84 -3.48 -5.04 4.26
C LEU A 84 -1.95 -4.96 4.30
N PHE A 85 -1.34 -3.90 3.78
CA PHE A 85 0.12 -3.72 3.81
C PHE A 85 0.70 -3.70 5.23
N PRO A 86 0.25 -2.82 6.14
CA PRO A 86 0.76 -2.81 7.52
C PRO A 86 0.51 -4.15 8.24
N ILE A 87 -0.62 -4.81 7.98
CA ILE A 87 -0.93 -6.13 8.53
C ILE A 87 0.07 -7.18 8.04
N MET A 88 0.39 -7.20 6.74
CA MET A 88 1.34 -8.15 6.17
C MET A 88 2.76 -7.95 6.70
N ILE A 89 3.18 -6.71 6.92
CA ILE A 89 4.48 -6.40 7.53
C ILE A 89 4.50 -6.89 8.98
N ALA A 90 3.44 -6.65 9.74
CA ALA A 90 3.31 -7.14 11.12
C ALA A 90 3.35 -8.68 11.20
N VAL A 91 2.60 -9.37 10.34
CA VAL A 91 2.60 -10.85 10.25
C VAL A 91 3.99 -11.37 9.85
N SER A 92 4.69 -10.67 8.95
CA SER A 92 6.05 -11.04 8.56
C SER A 92 7.02 -10.94 9.74
N GLY A 93 6.95 -9.84 10.52
CA GLY A 93 7.70 -9.70 11.76
C GLY A 93 7.37 -10.82 12.76
N TRP A 94 6.08 -11.09 12.97
CA TRP A 94 5.62 -12.16 13.86
C TRP A 94 6.17 -13.54 13.45
N ARG A 95 6.16 -13.87 12.15
CA ARG A 95 6.71 -15.13 11.64
C ARG A 95 8.21 -15.25 11.85
N ILE A 96 8.97 -14.15 11.70
CA ILE A 96 10.42 -14.11 12.00
C ILE A 96 10.66 -14.38 13.48
N TYR A 97 9.80 -13.86 14.37
CA TYR A 97 9.90 -14.08 15.80
C TYR A 97 9.62 -15.54 16.20
N LEU A 98 8.58 -16.16 15.60
CA LEU A 98 8.21 -17.56 15.85
C LEU A 98 9.28 -18.54 15.34
N HIS A 99 9.73 -18.41 14.09
CA HIS A 99 10.65 -19.35 13.44
C HIS A 99 12.13 -19.03 13.70
N ARG A 100 12.43 -18.42 14.86
CA ARG A 100 13.79 -17.98 15.18
C ARG A 100 14.80 -19.13 15.35
N ARG A 101 14.35 -20.38 15.41
CA ARG A 101 15.20 -21.57 15.60
C ARG A 101 15.40 -22.40 14.33
N ASP A 102 14.69 -22.09 13.24
CA ASP A 102 14.66 -22.94 12.03
C ASP A 102 15.67 -22.50 10.97
N PRO A 103 16.20 -23.44 10.15
CA PRO A 103 17.17 -23.16 9.10
C PRO A 103 16.62 -22.20 8.04
N GLU A 104 17.42 -21.17 7.74
CA GLU A 104 16.99 -19.93 7.09
C GLU A 104 16.56 -20.06 5.61
N ILE A 105 17.04 -21.10 4.91
CA ILE A 105 16.87 -21.27 3.46
C ILE A 105 15.44 -21.66 3.09
N ALA A 106 14.82 -22.58 3.85
CA ALA A 106 13.41 -22.96 3.64
C ALA A 106 12.46 -21.78 3.88
N ASN A 107 12.79 -20.94 4.85
CA ASN A 107 12.03 -19.76 5.21
C ASN A 107 12.05 -18.68 4.13
N ALA A 108 13.16 -18.52 3.39
CA ALA A 108 13.25 -17.50 2.33
C ALA A 108 12.30 -17.78 1.16
N ARG A 109 12.24 -19.03 0.68
CA ARG A 109 11.33 -19.43 -0.40
C ARG A 109 9.87 -19.27 0.01
N GLN A 110 9.51 -19.72 1.22
CA GLN A 110 8.15 -19.57 1.73
C GLN A 110 7.76 -18.10 1.88
N ARG A 111 8.66 -17.25 2.40
CA ARG A 111 8.43 -15.80 2.44
C ARG A 111 8.17 -15.24 1.05
N ALA A 112 9.00 -15.55 0.07
CA ALA A 112 8.82 -15.09 -1.30
C ALA A 112 7.45 -15.51 -1.86
N VAL A 113 7.07 -16.78 -1.70
CA VAL A 113 5.77 -17.29 -2.18
C VAL A 113 4.60 -16.55 -1.51
N VAL A 114 4.67 -16.30 -0.21
CA VAL A 114 3.61 -15.58 0.53
C VAL A 114 3.51 -14.12 0.08
N TRP A 115 4.64 -13.42 -0.09
CA TRP A 115 4.65 -12.05 -0.59
C TRP A 115 4.13 -11.97 -2.03
N THR A 116 4.54 -12.89 -2.90
CA THR A 116 4.04 -12.95 -4.27
C THR A 116 2.54 -13.23 -4.31
N GLY A 117 2.05 -14.21 -3.54
CA GLY A 117 0.63 -14.53 -3.45
C GLY A 117 -0.20 -13.36 -2.92
N PHE A 118 0.32 -12.62 -1.94
CA PHE A 118 -0.30 -11.41 -1.43
C PHE A 118 -0.42 -10.31 -2.48
N LEU A 119 0.65 -10.04 -3.24
CA LEU A 119 0.63 -9.06 -4.32
C LEU A 119 -0.36 -9.43 -5.42
N LEU A 120 -0.40 -10.71 -5.82
CA LEU A 120 -1.38 -11.23 -6.78
C LEU A 120 -2.82 -11.06 -6.26
N ALA A 121 -3.05 -11.34 -4.98
CA ALA A 121 -4.35 -11.16 -4.34
C ALA A 121 -4.76 -9.69 -4.29
N LEU A 122 -3.84 -8.75 -4.01
CA LEU A 122 -4.11 -7.31 -4.04
C LEU A 122 -4.52 -6.84 -5.44
N ILE A 123 -3.76 -7.25 -6.48
CA ILE A 123 -4.07 -6.90 -7.87
C ILE A 123 -5.45 -7.46 -8.25
N GLY A 124 -5.72 -8.72 -7.89
CA GLY A 124 -7.01 -9.37 -8.13
C GLY A 124 -8.16 -8.68 -7.39
N ALA A 125 -7.98 -8.33 -6.12
CA ALA A 125 -8.99 -7.63 -5.30
C ALA A 125 -9.29 -6.23 -5.86
N CYS A 126 -8.26 -5.50 -6.29
CA CYS A 126 -8.42 -4.21 -6.94
C CYS A 126 -9.17 -4.34 -8.27
N GLY A 127 -8.79 -5.31 -9.12
CA GLY A 127 -9.49 -5.58 -10.38
C GLY A 127 -10.95 -5.97 -10.17
N LEU A 128 -11.23 -6.84 -9.19
CA LEU A 128 -12.60 -7.27 -8.86
C LEU A 128 -13.44 -6.11 -8.31
N ALA A 129 -12.88 -5.29 -7.43
CA ALA A 129 -13.54 -4.08 -6.94
C ALA A 129 -13.87 -3.14 -8.10
N SER A 130 -12.92 -2.92 -9.02
CA SER A 130 -13.15 -2.09 -10.20
C SER A 130 -14.25 -2.64 -11.11
N LEU A 131 -14.38 -3.96 -11.26
CA LEU A 131 -15.46 -4.56 -12.06
C LEU A 131 -16.80 -4.48 -11.33
N HIS A 132 -16.83 -4.68 -10.01
CA HIS A 132 -18.07 -4.65 -9.25
C HIS A 132 -18.68 -3.24 -9.19
N PHE A 133 -17.87 -2.24 -8.84
CA PHE A 133 -18.28 -0.83 -8.83
C PHE A 133 -18.36 -0.25 -10.25
N GLY A 134 -17.54 -0.76 -11.17
CA GLY A 134 -17.57 -0.51 -12.62
C GLY A 134 -18.86 -0.98 -13.32
N ALA A 135 -19.39 -2.13 -12.93
CA ALA A 135 -20.66 -2.63 -13.48
C ALA A 135 -21.86 -1.91 -12.83
N ALA A 136 -21.72 -1.41 -11.60
CA ALA A 136 -22.75 -0.64 -10.93
C ALA A 136 -22.96 0.74 -11.58
N TRP A 137 -21.89 1.49 -11.92
CA TRP A 137 -22.04 2.78 -12.61
C TRP A 137 -22.58 2.61 -14.03
N ALA A 138 -22.13 1.59 -14.77
CA ALA A 138 -22.61 1.34 -16.14
C ALA A 138 -24.12 1.02 -16.19
N ARG A 139 -24.65 0.29 -15.20
CA ARG A 139 -26.10 0.00 -15.09
C ARG A 139 -26.94 1.21 -14.70
N GLY A 140 -26.38 2.21 -14.02
CA GLY A 140 -27.06 3.48 -13.73
C GLY A 140 -27.15 4.42 -14.93
N SER A 141 -26.23 4.30 -15.89
CA SER A 141 -26.15 5.14 -17.10
C SER A 141 -27.08 4.69 -18.23
N TYR A 142 -27.66 3.50 -18.15
CA TYR A 142 -28.72 3.02 -19.08
C TYR A 142 -30.13 3.38 -18.57
N ARG A 143 -30.33 4.61 -18.09
CA ARG A 143 -31.65 5.24 -18.21
C ARG A 143 -31.70 5.90 -19.60
N PRO A 144 -32.55 5.45 -20.53
CA PRO A 144 -32.74 6.16 -21.79
C PRO A 144 -33.55 7.43 -21.49
N SER A 145 -32.89 8.48 -21.01
CA SER A 145 -33.47 9.82 -21.01
C SER A 145 -33.07 10.51 -22.30
N VAL A 146 -34.05 10.62 -23.19
CA VAL A 146 -34.03 11.43 -24.40
C VAL A 146 -33.59 12.86 -24.06
N SER A 147 -32.38 13.25 -24.46
CA SER A 147 -31.98 14.57 -25.01
C SER A 147 -30.53 14.98 -24.66
N PRO A 148 -29.81 15.66 -25.57
CA PRO A 148 -28.37 15.87 -25.46
C PRO A 148 -28.03 17.24 -24.85
N ALA A 149 -27.14 17.27 -23.86
CA ALA A 149 -26.41 18.46 -23.41
C ALA A 149 -25.06 18.01 -22.78
N PRO A 150 -24.04 18.88 -22.73
CA PRO A 150 -22.65 18.50 -22.96
C PRO A 150 -22.04 17.66 -21.84
N ARG A 151 -21.22 16.69 -22.28
CA ARG A 151 -20.55 15.70 -21.46
C ARG A 151 -19.45 16.36 -20.62
N CYS A 152 -19.67 16.50 -19.32
CA CYS A 152 -18.57 16.56 -18.37
C CYS A 152 -18.08 15.13 -18.16
N PHE A 153 -16.96 14.82 -18.80
CA PHE A 153 -16.28 13.53 -18.71
C PHE A 153 -15.55 13.46 -17.36
N SER A 154 -16.03 12.64 -16.42
CA SER A 154 -15.32 12.34 -15.18
C SER A 154 -15.54 10.88 -14.78
N SER A 155 -14.52 10.07 -14.97
CA SER A 155 -14.36 8.71 -14.42
C SER A 155 -12.86 8.34 -14.52
N PRO A 156 -12.33 7.39 -13.72
CA PRO A 156 -12.86 6.81 -12.47
C PRO A 156 -11.75 6.40 -11.49
N CYS A 157 -11.61 7.02 -10.32
CA CYS A 157 -11.05 6.36 -9.13
C CYS A 157 -11.31 7.26 -7.93
N PHE A 158 -12.47 7.07 -7.30
CA PHE A 158 -12.76 7.50 -5.94
C PHE A 158 -12.47 8.98 -5.58
N SER A 159 -13.39 9.88 -5.89
CA SER A 159 -13.44 11.20 -5.24
C SER A 159 -14.83 11.44 -4.63
N PRO A 160 -14.95 11.65 -3.30
CA PRO A 160 -16.19 12.11 -2.70
C PRO A 160 -16.27 13.63 -2.86
N ALA A 161 -17.22 14.06 -3.70
CA ALA A 161 -17.85 15.39 -3.73
C ALA A 161 -16.96 16.65 -3.67
N SER A 162 -17.01 17.48 -4.72
CA SER A 162 -17.52 18.86 -4.58
C SER A 162 -17.57 19.64 -5.90
N ARG A 163 -18.74 20.27 -6.12
CA ARG A 163 -18.92 21.59 -6.74
C ARG A 163 -18.95 21.66 -8.28
N CYS A 164 -20.10 21.30 -8.86
CA CYS A 164 -20.61 22.01 -10.05
C CYS A 164 -21.05 23.42 -9.63
N SER A 165 -20.17 24.42 -9.71
CA SER A 165 -20.55 25.82 -9.59
C SER A 165 -21.40 26.22 -10.81
N ARG A 166 -22.67 26.56 -10.57
CA ARG A 166 -23.53 27.28 -11.53
C ARG A 166 -22.79 28.52 -12.02
N GLY A 167 -22.46 28.58 -13.30
CA GLY A 167 -22.10 29.81 -13.97
C GLY A 167 -23.37 30.53 -14.43
N SER A 168 -23.68 31.66 -13.80
CA SER A 168 -24.36 32.78 -14.47
C SER A 168 -23.28 33.82 -14.80
N PRO A 169 -23.29 34.36 -16.02
CA PRO A 169 -23.63 35.77 -16.22
C PRO A 169 -24.62 35.88 -17.41
N GLY A 170 -25.51 36.87 -17.54
CA GLY A 170 -25.42 38.29 -17.23
C GLY A 170 -25.85 39.04 -18.50
N TYR A 171 -26.94 39.80 -18.38
CA TYR A 171 -27.53 40.87 -19.20
C TYR A 171 -26.92 41.28 -20.55
N GLY A 172 -27.83 41.55 -21.50
CA GLY A 172 -27.64 42.27 -22.76
C GLY A 172 -28.92 42.24 -23.57
#